data_AF-A0A847F633-F1
#
_entry.id   AF-A0A847F633-F1
#
_cell.length_a   1.000
_cell.length_b   1.000
_cell.length_c   1.000
_cell.angle_alpha   90.00
_cell.angle_beta   90.00
_cell.angle_gamma   90.00
#
_symmetry.space_group_name_H-M   'P 1'
#
loop_
_entity.id
_entity.type
_entity.pdbx_description
1 polymer ?
#
loop_
_entity_poly.entity_id
_entity_poly.type
_entity_poly.pdbx_seq_one_letter_code
_entity_poly.pdbx_strand_id
1 'polypeptide(L)'
;MRNPILRTLSLCLALIVSAASVAAQGYQTEPGWALELPSDPAGGGFFTLATSFPEESAGFVDGYALPGRILAASGRTLFLQERFGTSDFFPVATTSESMDPSFIAISPDGSQIAVGVGYFQPIYLASASLLSRSAPPNISAHPEVRAFEANYYDAIWRDSRYLLLNAGWFSGSAILILDTQADPPAEPVLLLEGIPGASAGLAIDHDGNVVTGIGWDPDGARTGELAILPAALVEAAIADE
;
A
#
# COMPACT_ATOMS: atom_id res chain seq x y z
N MET A 1 -63.65 20.13 -50.43
CA MET A 1 -62.58 20.96 -49.82
C MET A 1 -61.87 20.04 -48.82
N ARG A 2 -60.80 19.28 -49.10
CA ARG A 2 -59.38 19.65 -49.37
C ARG A 2 -58.99 20.88 -48.53
N ASN A 3 -58.01 20.88 -47.62
CA ASN A 3 -56.81 20.06 -47.43
C ASN A 3 -56.26 20.26 -45.97
N PRO A 4 -55.20 19.53 -45.56
CA PRO A 4 -54.84 19.15 -44.19
C PRO A 4 -53.74 20.02 -43.56
N ILE A 5 -53.50 19.85 -42.25
CA ILE A 5 -52.21 20.17 -41.63
C ILE A 5 -51.76 19.00 -40.75
N LEU A 6 -50.82 18.23 -41.31
CA LEU A 6 -49.78 17.50 -40.59
C LEU A 6 -48.93 18.49 -39.79
N ARG A 7 -48.49 18.08 -38.58
CA ARG A 7 -47.23 18.43 -37.89
C ARG A 7 -47.33 17.87 -36.47
N THR A 8 -46.37 17.18 -35.85
CA THR A 8 -45.09 16.57 -36.22
C THR A 8 -44.83 15.60 -35.06
N LEU A 9 -44.24 14.45 -35.40
CA LEU A 9 -43.68 13.48 -34.47
C LEU A 9 -42.78 14.16 -33.42
N SER A 10 -42.97 13.83 -32.14
CA SER A 10 -41.87 13.81 -31.17
C SER A 10 -42.11 12.63 -30.22
N LEU A 11 -41.74 11.44 -30.71
CA LEU A 11 -41.65 10.24 -29.90
C LEU A 11 -40.35 10.36 -29.09
N CYS A 12 -40.43 10.92 -27.88
CA CYS A 12 -39.35 10.82 -26.91
C CYS A 12 -39.28 9.37 -26.44
N LEU A 13 -38.54 8.55 -27.18
CA LEU A 13 -38.10 7.23 -26.74
C LEU A 13 -37.08 7.46 -25.63
N ALA A 14 -37.54 7.58 -24.39
CA ALA A 14 -36.68 7.53 -23.23
C ALA A 14 -36.11 6.11 -23.16
N LEU A 15 -34.88 5.96 -23.68
CA LEU A 15 -34.00 4.87 -23.29
C LEU A 15 -33.75 5.04 -21.80
N ILE A 16 -34.60 4.42 -20.98
CA ILE A 16 -34.24 4.08 -19.61
C ILE A 16 -33.17 3.01 -19.75
N VAL A 17 -31.93 3.47 -19.90
CA VAL A 17 -30.77 2.65 -19.58
C VAL A 17 -30.95 2.39 -18.08
N SER A 18 -31.43 1.19 -17.76
CA SER A 18 -31.25 0.64 -16.42
C SER A 18 -29.74 0.56 -16.22
N ALA A 19 -29.15 1.65 -15.72
CA ALA A 19 -27.97 1.56 -14.90
C ALA A 19 -28.39 0.63 -13.77
N ALA A 20 -28.09 -0.66 -13.93
CA ALA A 20 -28.13 -1.59 -12.83
C ALA A 20 -27.17 -0.98 -11.81
N SER A 21 -27.74 -0.28 -10.84
CA SER A 21 -27.04 0.19 -9.69
C SER A 21 -26.48 -1.08 -9.05
N VAL A 22 -25.17 -1.29 -9.18
CA VAL A 22 -24.42 -2.07 -8.19
C VAL A 22 -24.31 -1.20 -6.92
N ALA A 23 -25.43 -0.56 -6.55
CA ALA A 23 -25.59 0.13 -5.30
C ALA A 23 -25.91 -0.94 -4.27
N ALA A 24 -24.97 -1.14 -3.36
CA ALA A 24 -25.19 -1.67 -2.03
C ALA A 24 -25.94 -3.02 -1.99
N GLN A 25 -25.29 -4.09 -2.41
CA GLN A 25 -25.43 -5.31 -1.59
C GLN A 25 -24.89 -4.93 -0.21
N GLY A 26 -25.77 -4.88 0.78
CA GLY A 26 -25.51 -4.30 2.09
C GLY A 26 -24.24 -4.82 2.73
N TYR A 27 -23.58 -3.95 3.51
CA TYR A 27 -22.48 -4.31 4.39
C TYR A 27 -22.86 -5.54 5.23
N GLN A 28 -22.20 -6.68 5.01
CA GLN A 28 -22.26 -7.79 5.94
C GLN A 28 -21.41 -7.41 7.16
N THR A 29 -22.08 -6.99 8.24
CA THR A 29 -21.46 -6.71 9.54
C THR A 29 -21.43 -7.93 10.46
N GLU A 30 -21.86 -9.09 9.97
CA GLU A 30 -21.77 -10.35 10.71
C GLU A 30 -20.29 -10.77 10.77
N PRO A 31 -19.69 -10.93 11.96
CA PRO A 31 -18.29 -11.29 12.09
C PRO A 31 -18.05 -12.71 11.53
N GLY A 32 -17.50 -12.78 10.33
CA GLY A 32 -16.86 -13.97 9.80
C GLY A 32 -15.46 -14.05 10.37
N TRP A 33 -15.24 -14.91 11.36
CA TRP A 33 -13.97 -15.00 12.11
C TRP A 33 -12.80 -15.64 11.34
N ALA A 34 -12.95 -15.86 10.04
CA ALA A 34 -11.92 -16.46 9.19
C ALA A 34 -11.75 -15.61 7.93
N LEU A 35 -10.79 -14.67 8.00
CA LEU A 35 -10.27 -14.00 6.82
C LEU A 35 -9.22 -14.93 6.18
N GLU A 36 -9.50 -15.39 4.97
CA GLU A 36 -8.52 -16.11 4.15
C GLU A 36 -7.86 -15.10 3.22
N LEU A 37 -6.55 -14.93 3.37
CA LEU A 37 -5.78 -14.05 2.50
C LEU A 37 -5.65 -14.69 1.10
N PRO A 38 -5.61 -13.87 0.03
CA PRO A 38 -5.46 -14.39 -1.31
C PRO A 38 -4.10 -15.06 -1.48
N SER A 39 -4.04 -16.02 -2.38
CA SER A 39 -2.80 -16.58 -2.87
C SER A 39 -2.73 -16.38 -4.38
N ASP A 40 -1.53 -16.15 -4.89
CA ASP A 40 -1.26 -16.19 -6.33
C ASP A 40 -0.61 -17.54 -6.68
N PRO A 41 -1.40 -18.56 -7.06
CA PRO A 41 -0.89 -19.89 -7.35
C PRO A 41 0.03 -19.91 -8.58
N ALA A 42 0.01 -18.87 -9.42
CA ALA A 42 0.91 -18.74 -10.56
C ALA A 42 2.20 -17.99 -10.22
N GLY A 43 2.22 -17.24 -9.11
CA GLY A 43 3.29 -16.32 -8.74
C GLY A 43 4.44 -16.94 -7.93
N GLY A 44 4.24 -18.05 -7.21
CA GLY A 44 5.35 -18.73 -6.52
C GLY A 44 6.00 -17.96 -5.36
N GLY A 45 5.23 -17.17 -4.61
CA GLY A 45 5.70 -16.48 -3.39
C GLY A 45 5.70 -17.36 -2.14
N PHE A 46 6.48 -17.02 -1.13
CA PHE A 46 6.56 -17.79 0.13
C PHE A 46 5.43 -17.45 1.11
N PHE A 47 4.95 -16.21 1.11
CA PHE A 47 3.89 -15.74 1.99
C PHE A 47 3.03 -14.64 1.34
N THR A 48 1.90 -14.35 1.97
CA THR A 48 1.03 -13.23 1.62
C THR A 48 1.13 -12.19 2.73
N LEU A 49 1.45 -10.95 2.37
CA LEU A 49 1.31 -9.80 3.28
C LEU A 49 -0.01 -9.10 3.03
N ALA A 50 -0.53 -8.47 4.07
CA ALA A 50 -1.72 -7.66 3.99
C ALA A 50 -1.67 -6.51 4.98
N THR A 51 -2.25 -5.38 4.58
CA THR A 51 -2.50 -4.21 5.43
C THR A 51 -3.86 -3.62 5.05
N SER A 52 -4.40 -2.72 5.87
CA SER A 52 -5.66 -2.04 5.59
C SER A 52 -5.44 -0.57 5.26
N PHE A 53 -6.22 -0.05 4.31
CA PHE A 53 -6.35 1.38 4.11
C PHE A 53 -6.88 2.05 5.40
N PRO A 54 -6.30 3.20 5.83
CA PRO A 54 -6.79 3.95 6.97
C PRO A 54 -8.26 4.34 6.85
N GLU A 55 -8.97 4.49 7.97
CA GLU A 55 -10.40 4.83 7.99
C GLU A 55 -10.67 6.20 7.34
N GLU A 56 -9.72 7.11 7.44
CA GLU A 56 -9.73 8.47 6.88
C GLU A 56 -9.48 8.52 5.36
N SER A 57 -9.17 7.39 4.72
CA SER A 57 -8.94 7.33 3.27
C SER A 57 -10.15 7.88 2.50
N ALA A 58 -9.97 8.78 1.54
CA ALA A 58 -11.09 9.27 0.73
C ALA A 58 -11.21 8.59 -0.65
N GLY A 59 -10.27 7.70 -0.97
CA GLY A 59 -10.08 7.15 -2.32
C GLY A 59 -11.05 6.04 -2.72
N PHE A 60 -11.11 5.81 -4.02
CA PHE A 60 -11.84 4.71 -4.65
C PHE A 60 -10.95 4.03 -5.69
N VAL A 61 -11.11 2.72 -5.85
CA VAL A 61 -10.55 1.94 -6.97
C VAL A 61 -11.72 1.34 -7.73
N ASP A 62 -11.93 1.70 -9.00
CA ASP A 62 -13.04 1.22 -9.83
C ASP A 62 -14.42 1.24 -9.13
N GLY A 63 -14.69 2.26 -8.32
CA GLY A 63 -15.94 2.42 -7.55
C GLY A 63 -15.97 1.72 -6.19
N TYR A 64 -14.91 1.01 -5.79
CA TYR A 64 -14.75 0.42 -4.47
C TYR A 64 -14.09 1.41 -3.50
N ALA A 65 -14.84 1.86 -2.49
CA ALA A 65 -14.33 2.78 -1.46
C ALA A 65 -13.19 2.13 -0.66
N LEU A 66 -12.08 2.84 -0.47
CA LEU A 66 -10.87 2.31 0.17
C LEU A 66 -10.90 2.20 1.70
N PRO A 67 -11.58 3.05 2.50
CA PRO A 67 -11.57 2.96 3.98
C PRO A 67 -11.74 1.56 4.55
N GLY A 68 -10.79 1.15 5.39
CA GLY A 68 -10.81 -0.14 6.11
C GLY A 68 -10.65 -1.37 5.22
N ARG A 69 -10.46 -1.19 3.91
CA ARG A 69 -10.32 -2.30 2.95
C ARG A 69 -8.90 -2.85 3.00
N ILE A 70 -8.78 -4.16 2.90
CA ILE A 70 -7.49 -4.84 2.94
C ILE A 70 -6.84 -4.83 1.55
N LEU A 71 -5.58 -4.39 1.49
CA LEU A 71 -4.67 -4.58 0.37
C LEU A 71 -3.69 -5.69 0.73
N ALA A 72 -3.59 -6.71 -0.12
CA ALA A 72 -2.70 -7.85 0.07
C ALA A 72 -1.72 -7.99 -1.10
N ALA A 73 -0.54 -8.52 -0.83
CA ALA A 73 0.48 -8.84 -1.84
C ALA A 73 0.84 -10.32 -1.74
N SER A 74 0.76 -11.02 -2.86
CA SER A 74 1.13 -12.44 -2.95
C SER A 74 1.59 -12.77 -4.36
N GLY A 75 2.69 -13.52 -4.47
CA GLY A 75 3.28 -13.87 -5.76
C GLY A 75 3.53 -12.63 -6.61
N ARG A 76 2.86 -12.50 -7.76
CA ARG A 76 3.05 -11.36 -8.67
C ARG A 76 1.95 -10.30 -8.59
N THR A 77 1.07 -10.41 -7.59
CA THR A 77 -0.22 -9.73 -7.62
C THR A 77 -0.47 -8.96 -6.33
N LEU A 78 -0.92 -7.72 -6.48
CA LEU A 78 -1.59 -6.97 -5.43
C LEU A 78 -3.09 -7.18 -5.54
N PHE A 79 -3.71 -7.50 -4.42
CA PHE A 79 -5.12 -7.82 -4.31
C PHE A 79 -5.83 -6.84 -3.40
N LEU A 80 -7.02 -6.41 -3.78
CA LEU A 80 -7.88 -5.58 -2.95
C LEU A 80 -9.10 -6.39 -2.50
N GLN A 81 -9.42 -6.32 -1.22
CA GLN A 81 -10.60 -6.97 -0.65
C GLN A 81 -11.87 -6.40 -1.29
N GLU A 82 -12.80 -7.24 -1.76
CA GLU A 82 -14.01 -6.80 -2.44
C GLU A 82 -15.08 -6.26 -1.50
N ARG A 83 -15.21 -6.86 -0.31
CA ARG A 83 -16.14 -6.42 0.72
C ARG A 83 -15.45 -6.48 2.07
N PHE A 84 -15.69 -5.45 2.89
CA PHE A 84 -15.15 -5.40 4.23
C PHE A 84 -15.49 -6.68 4.99
N GLY A 85 -14.50 -7.28 5.63
CA GLY A 85 -14.65 -8.49 6.45
C GLY A 85 -14.84 -9.80 5.68
N THR A 86 -14.77 -9.81 4.34
CA THR A 86 -14.85 -11.06 3.55
C THR A 86 -13.48 -11.50 3.02
N SER A 87 -13.35 -12.78 2.69
CA SER A 87 -12.19 -13.37 2.02
C SER A 87 -12.21 -13.20 0.49
N ASP A 88 -13.08 -12.33 -0.02
CA ASP A 88 -13.17 -12.07 -1.45
C ASP A 88 -12.14 -10.99 -1.81
N PHE A 89 -11.21 -11.33 -2.69
CA PHE A 89 -10.15 -10.45 -3.14
C PHE A 89 -10.08 -10.46 -4.67
N PHE A 90 -9.77 -9.31 -5.28
CA PHE A 90 -9.53 -9.21 -6.71
C PHE A 90 -8.18 -8.54 -7.01
N PRO A 91 -7.51 -8.91 -8.12
CA PRO A 91 -6.26 -8.28 -8.51
C PRO A 91 -6.49 -6.80 -8.84
N VAL A 92 -5.58 -5.95 -8.36
CA VAL A 92 -5.61 -4.49 -8.60
C VAL A 92 -4.31 -3.92 -9.13
N ALA A 93 -3.23 -4.70 -9.07
CA ALA A 93 -1.94 -4.39 -9.69
C ALA A 93 -1.09 -5.67 -9.75
N THR A 94 -0.01 -5.62 -10.52
CA THR A 94 0.93 -6.74 -10.71
C THR A 94 2.39 -6.31 -10.73
N THR A 95 3.30 -7.25 -10.63
CA THR A 95 4.75 -7.09 -10.85
C THR A 95 5.24 -7.99 -11.99
N SER A 96 6.37 -7.60 -12.60
CA SER A 96 7.01 -8.40 -13.65
C SER A 96 7.60 -9.69 -13.11
N GLU A 97 8.14 -9.65 -11.89
CA GLU A 97 8.73 -10.79 -11.19
C GLU A 97 7.89 -11.15 -9.96
N SER A 98 8.09 -12.37 -9.45
CA SER A 98 7.48 -12.80 -8.19
C SER A 98 7.99 -11.96 -7.01
N MET A 99 7.06 -11.56 -6.15
CA MET A 99 7.33 -10.89 -4.91
C MET A 99 7.51 -11.91 -3.78
N ASP A 100 8.44 -11.59 -2.89
CA ASP A 100 8.48 -12.09 -1.52
C ASP A 100 8.31 -10.88 -0.59
N PRO A 101 7.08 -10.35 -0.50
CA PRO A 101 6.86 -8.97 -0.09
C PRO A 101 7.33 -8.79 1.36
N SER A 102 8.21 -7.84 1.65
CA SER A 102 8.67 -7.58 3.02
C SER A 102 7.73 -6.64 3.79
N PHE A 103 7.07 -5.71 3.08
CA PHE A 103 6.05 -4.84 3.65
C PHE A 103 5.05 -4.36 2.59
N ILE A 104 3.88 -3.91 3.07
CA ILE A 104 2.95 -3.04 2.34
C ILE A 104 2.61 -1.90 3.30
N ALA A 105 2.90 -0.66 2.91
CA ALA A 105 2.64 0.52 3.72
C ALA A 105 1.74 1.49 2.95
N ILE A 106 0.62 1.89 3.56
CA ILE A 106 -0.33 2.84 2.99
C ILE A 106 -0.19 4.16 3.76
N SER A 107 -0.10 5.28 3.05
CA SER A 107 0.04 6.60 3.70
C SER A 107 -1.17 6.90 4.59
N PRO A 108 -1.06 7.74 5.63
CA PRO A 108 -2.16 7.99 6.55
C PRO A 108 -3.43 8.53 5.86
N ASP A 109 -3.30 9.33 4.82
CA ASP A 109 -4.42 9.81 4.00
C ASP A 109 -4.94 8.79 2.96
N GLY A 110 -4.32 7.61 2.88
CA GLY A 110 -4.66 6.53 1.96
C GLY A 110 -4.32 6.79 0.49
N SER A 111 -3.62 7.88 0.19
CA SER A 111 -3.36 8.30 -1.19
C SER A 111 -2.17 7.61 -1.84
N GLN A 112 -1.21 7.12 -1.05
CA GLN A 112 0.00 6.46 -1.54
C GLN A 112 0.14 5.05 -0.97
N ILE A 113 0.74 4.18 -1.77
CA ILE A 113 1.13 2.82 -1.40
C ILE A 113 2.63 2.64 -1.64
N ALA A 114 3.33 2.08 -0.66
CA ALA A 114 4.70 1.62 -0.77
C ALA A 114 4.72 0.10 -0.61
N VAL A 115 5.39 -0.59 -1.54
CA VAL A 115 5.48 -2.06 -1.54
C VAL A 115 6.94 -2.46 -1.62
N GLY A 116 7.45 -3.08 -0.55
CA GLY A 116 8.75 -3.75 -0.57
C GLY A 116 8.55 -5.15 -1.13
N VAL A 117 8.94 -5.38 -2.38
CA VAL A 117 8.65 -6.62 -3.13
C VAL A 117 9.61 -7.78 -2.85
N GLY A 118 10.66 -7.55 -2.06
CA GLY A 118 11.49 -8.61 -1.49
C GLY A 118 12.98 -8.44 -1.74
N TYR A 119 13.73 -9.49 -1.44
CA TYR A 119 15.20 -9.47 -1.43
C TYR A 119 15.81 -9.06 -2.79
N PHE A 120 16.71 -8.06 -2.76
CA PHE A 120 17.34 -7.45 -3.94
C PHE A 120 16.36 -6.90 -4.99
N GLN A 121 15.13 -6.56 -4.57
CA GLN A 121 14.16 -5.89 -5.41
C GLN A 121 13.86 -4.50 -4.85
N PRO A 122 13.48 -3.52 -5.69
CA PRO A 122 13.22 -2.16 -5.23
C PRO A 122 11.98 -2.07 -4.34
N ILE A 123 11.80 -0.92 -3.72
CA ILE A 123 10.52 -0.48 -3.17
C ILE A 123 9.75 0.21 -4.29
N TYR A 124 8.50 -0.19 -4.54
CA TYR A 124 7.62 0.52 -5.46
C TYR A 124 6.69 1.47 -4.70
N LEU A 125 6.70 2.73 -5.09
CA LEU A 125 5.82 3.77 -4.59
C LEU A 125 4.84 4.18 -5.70
N ALA A 126 3.55 4.02 -5.41
CA ALA A 126 2.47 4.31 -6.35
C ALA A 126 1.35 5.11 -5.68
N SER A 127 0.60 5.89 -6.47
CA SER A 127 -0.70 6.40 -6.02
C SER A 127 -1.68 5.24 -5.85
N ALA A 128 -2.48 5.26 -4.78
CA ALA A 128 -3.59 4.32 -4.62
C ALA A 128 -4.63 4.45 -5.76
N SER A 129 -4.74 5.62 -6.39
CA SER A 129 -5.62 5.84 -7.54
C SER A 129 -5.16 5.13 -8.82
N LEU A 130 -3.92 4.65 -8.85
CA LEU A 130 -3.38 3.90 -9.99
C LEU A 130 -3.92 2.45 -10.01
N LEU A 131 -4.30 1.92 -8.84
CA LEU A 131 -4.86 0.59 -8.70
C LEU A 131 -6.15 0.46 -9.52
N SER A 132 -6.34 -0.67 -10.20
CA SER A 132 -7.53 -0.93 -11.00
C SER A 132 -7.84 -2.41 -11.08
N ARG A 133 -9.10 -2.79 -10.86
CA ARG A 133 -9.61 -4.15 -11.06
C ARG A 133 -9.77 -4.46 -12.56
N SER A 134 -10.24 -3.47 -13.32
CA SER A 134 -10.57 -3.61 -14.74
C SER A 134 -9.33 -3.57 -15.64
N ALA A 135 -8.30 -2.85 -15.23
CA ALA A 135 -7.00 -2.82 -15.90
C ALA A 135 -5.83 -2.77 -14.89
N PRO A 136 -5.55 -3.87 -14.16
CA PRO A 136 -4.47 -3.91 -13.18
C PRO A 136 -3.12 -3.50 -13.80
N PRO A 137 -2.49 -2.40 -13.35
CA PRO A 137 -1.20 -1.96 -13.88
C PRO A 137 -0.08 -2.90 -13.43
N ASN A 138 1.01 -2.94 -14.19
CA ASN A 138 2.26 -3.54 -13.75
C ASN A 138 3.11 -2.47 -13.03
N ILE A 139 3.08 -2.45 -11.70
CA ILE A 139 3.75 -1.40 -10.92
C ILE A 139 5.27 -1.41 -11.08
N SER A 140 5.88 -2.54 -11.45
CA SER A 140 7.32 -2.61 -11.72
C SER A 140 7.77 -1.95 -13.04
N ALA A 141 6.82 -1.61 -13.92
CA ALA A 141 7.08 -1.05 -15.24
C ALA A 141 6.21 0.18 -15.55
N HIS A 142 5.33 0.59 -14.64
CA HIS A 142 4.39 1.68 -14.87
C HIS A 142 5.13 3.04 -14.75
N PRO A 143 4.97 3.96 -15.71
CA PRO A 143 5.75 5.21 -15.73
C PRO A 143 5.46 6.17 -14.57
N GLU A 144 4.29 6.06 -13.94
CA GLU A 144 3.91 6.86 -12.76
C GLU A 144 4.36 6.23 -11.43
N VAL A 145 4.94 5.02 -11.47
CA VAL A 145 5.46 4.36 -10.26
C VAL A 145 6.92 4.71 -10.08
N ARG A 146 7.28 5.13 -8.86
CA ARG A 146 8.66 5.38 -8.48
C ARG A 146 9.26 4.11 -7.87
N ALA A 147 10.49 3.81 -8.24
CA ALA A 147 11.26 2.72 -7.66
C ALA A 147 12.40 3.29 -6.80
N PHE A 148 12.60 2.72 -5.61
CA PHE A 148 13.70 3.07 -4.73
C PHE A 148 14.52 1.84 -4.40
N GLU A 149 15.81 1.90 -4.67
CA GLU A 149 16.74 0.81 -4.39
C GLU A 149 17.19 0.89 -2.92
N ALA A 150 16.79 -0.07 -2.11
CA ALA A 150 17.25 -0.24 -0.75
C ALA A 150 17.22 -1.71 -0.36
N ASN A 151 18.12 -2.15 0.52
CA ASN A 151 17.98 -3.44 1.18
C ASN A 151 17.12 -3.22 2.42
N TYR A 152 15.82 -3.47 2.33
CA TYR A 152 14.86 -3.18 3.39
C TYR A 152 14.36 -4.44 4.10
N TYR A 153 13.89 -4.23 5.33
CA TYR A 153 13.17 -5.23 6.12
C TYR A 153 11.72 -4.83 6.38
N ASP A 154 11.46 -3.53 6.57
CA ASP A 154 10.13 -2.99 6.86
C ASP A 154 10.06 -1.50 6.50
N ALA A 155 8.84 -0.95 6.44
CA ALA A 155 8.60 0.47 6.24
C ALA A 155 7.31 0.95 6.93
N ILE A 156 7.32 2.19 7.43
CA ILE A 156 6.13 2.85 7.97
C ILE A 156 6.08 4.32 7.56
N TRP A 157 4.89 4.84 7.32
CA TRP A 157 4.70 6.26 7.03
C TRP A 157 4.76 7.10 8.29
N ARG A 158 5.55 8.17 8.28
CA ARG A 158 5.51 9.23 9.30
C ARG A 158 4.30 10.14 9.07
N ASP A 159 4.07 10.50 7.82
CA ASP A 159 2.96 11.30 7.31
C ASP A 159 2.72 10.96 5.82
N SER A 160 2.01 11.78 5.06
CA SER A 160 1.74 11.54 3.63
C SER A 160 2.88 11.92 2.68
N ARG A 161 4.07 12.24 3.21
CA ARG A 161 5.28 12.60 2.46
C ARG A 161 6.49 11.77 2.86
N TYR A 162 6.66 11.48 4.14
CA TYR A 162 7.86 10.82 4.65
C TYR A 162 7.61 9.34 4.98
N LEU A 163 8.37 8.47 4.32
CA LEU A 163 8.39 7.03 4.59
C LEU A 163 9.66 6.68 5.37
N LEU A 164 9.49 6.11 6.56
CA LEU A 164 10.58 5.56 7.35
C LEU A 164 10.86 4.14 6.87
N LEU A 165 12.13 3.85 6.59
CA LEU A 165 12.60 2.56 6.12
C LEU A 165 13.50 1.93 7.15
N ASN A 166 13.27 0.66 7.44
CA ASN A 166 14.26 -0.17 8.08
C ASN A 166 15.11 -0.82 6.99
N ALA A 167 16.38 -0.45 6.91
CA ALA A 167 17.24 -0.88 5.83
C ALA A 167 18.63 -1.28 6.31
N GLY A 168 19.28 -2.16 5.57
CA GLY A 168 20.66 -2.58 5.80
C GLY A 168 20.86 -4.05 5.48
N TRP A 169 21.64 -4.72 6.33
CA TRP A 169 22.07 -6.09 6.10
C TRP A 169 22.11 -6.89 7.39
N PHE A 170 22.32 -8.19 7.26
CA PHE A 170 22.50 -9.08 8.40
C PHE A 170 23.73 -8.70 9.27
N SER A 171 24.66 -7.90 8.75
CA SER A 171 25.81 -7.39 9.53
C SER A 171 25.50 -6.11 10.30
N GLY A 172 24.36 -5.46 10.02
CA GLY A 172 23.96 -4.19 10.61
C GLY A 172 22.93 -3.46 9.76
N SER A 173 22.03 -2.75 10.43
CA SER A 173 20.92 -2.03 9.85
C SER A 173 20.80 -0.61 10.42
N ALA A 174 19.92 0.16 9.79
CA ALA A 174 19.69 1.57 10.01
C ALA A 174 18.21 1.91 9.76
N ILE A 175 17.77 3.03 10.33
CA ILE A 175 16.52 3.66 9.97
C ILE A 175 16.81 4.84 9.05
N LEU A 176 16.18 4.86 7.89
CA LEU A 176 16.28 5.90 6.88
C LEU A 176 14.93 6.62 6.74
N ILE A 177 14.96 7.90 6.36
CA ILE A 177 13.79 8.70 6.01
C ILE A 177 13.82 8.94 4.50
N LEU A 178 12.74 8.60 3.83
CA LEU A 178 12.57 8.83 2.40
C LEU A 178 11.51 9.90 2.15
N ASP A 179 11.89 11.01 1.49
CA ASP A 179 10.93 11.95 0.92
C ASP A 179 10.32 11.39 -0.37
N THR A 180 9.06 10.98 -0.26
CA THR A 180 8.31 10.38 -1.36
C THR A 180 7.81 11.39 -2.39
N GLN A 181 7.98 12.70 -2.13
CA GLN A 181 7.54 13.78 -3.00
C GLN A 181 8.70 14.58 -3.62
N ALA A 182 9.95 14.32 -3.21
CA ALA A 182 11.13 14.92 -3.83
C ALA A 182 11.22 14.57 -5.33
N ASP A 183 11.44 15.59 -6.17
CA ASP A 183 11.70 15.49 -7.61
C ASP A 183 12.91 16.36 -8.01
N PRO A 184 14.06 15.77 -8.42
CA PRO A 184 14.32 14.32 -8.53
C PRO A 184 14.28 13.61 -7.16
N PRO A 185 14.21 12.27 -7.11
CA PRO A 185 14.29 11.53 -5.86
C PRO A 185 15.49 11.96 -5.01
N ALA A 186 15.22 12.40 -3.78
CA ALA A 186 16.27 12.70 -2.80
C ALA A 186 16.90 11.39 -2.28
N GLU A 187 18.16 11.46 -1.90
CA GLU A 187 18.81 10.38 -1.16
C GLU A 187 18.14 10.23 0.21
N PRO A 188 17.88 9.00 0.69
CA PRO A 188 17.31 8.80 2.02
C PRO A 188 18.19 9.40 3.13
N VAL A 189 17.58 10.10 4.08
CA VAL A 189 18.25 10.69 5.23
C VAL A 189 18.43 9.65 6.32
N LEU A 190 19.65 9.53 6.87
CA LEU A 190 19.93 8.61 7.98
C LEU A 190 19.35 9.15 9.30
N LEU A 191 18.43 8.40 9.90
CA LEU A 191 17.84 8.73 11.22
C LEU A 191 18.54 7.99 12.36
N LEU A 192 18.85 6.71 12.16
CA LEU A 192 19.55 5.87 13.15
C LEU A 192 20.47 4.91 12.43
N GLU A 193 21.71 4.78 12.90
CA GLU A 193 22.66 3.77 12.42
C GLU A 193 23.07 2.81 13.54
N GLY A 194 23.82 1.77 13.15
CA GLY A 194 24.46 0.87 14.09
C GLY A 194 23.49 -0.06 14.82
N ILE A 195 22.32 -0.33 14.25
CA ILE A 195 21.44 -1.38 14.75
C ILE A 195 22.11 -2.72 14.42
N PRO A 196 22.44 -3.57 15.41
CA PRO A 196 23.06 -4.86 15.14
C PRO A 196 22.16 -5.75 14.29
N GLY A 197 22.77 -6.39 13.32
CA GLY A 197 22.12 -7.40 12.50
C GLY A 197 20.94 -6.91 11.67
N ALA A 198 20.03 -7.83 11.36
CA ALA A 198 18.79 -7.50 10.67
C ALA A 198 17.79 -6.97 11.69
N SER A 199 17.29 -5.76 11.46
CA SER A 199 16.37 -5.13 12.40
C SER A 199 14.94 -5.63 12.23
N ALA A 200 14.14 -5.47 13.28
CA ALA A 200 12.74 -5.86 13.35
C ALA A 200 11.83 -4.83 12.67
N GLY A 201 10.51 -5.01 12.77
CA GLY A 201 9.55 -4.06 12.23
C GLY A 201 9.66 -2.65 12.82
N LEU A 202 9.00 -1.71 12.16
CA LEU A 202 8.86 -0.31 12.57
C LEU A 202 7.46 -0.03 13.11
N ALA A 203 7.39 0.82 14.12
CA ALA A 203 6.13 1.37 14.60
C ALA A 203 6.31 2.84 14.99
N ILE A 204 5.21 3.58 15.00
CA ILE A 204 5.13 4.93 15.55
C ILE A 204 4.12 4.90 16.69
N ASP A 205 4.50 5.36 17.87
CA ASP A 205 3.59 5.45 19.00
C ASP A 205 2.67 6.68 18.93
N HIS A 206 1.76 6.81 19.92
CA HIS A 206 0.84 7.94 19.98
C HIS A 206 1.52 9.31 20.04
N ASP A 207 2.72 9.38 20.64
CA ASP A 207 3.48 10.60 20.81
C ASP A 207 4.38 10.91 19.60
N GLY A 208 4.34 10.05 18.56
CA GLY A 208 5.14 10.19 17.35
C GLY A 208 6.55 9.62 17.47
N ASN A 209 6.87 8.90 18.55
CA ASN A 209 8.18 8.27 18.69
C ASN A 209 8.29 7.07 17.75
N VAL A 210 9.45 6.90 17.12
CA VAL A 210 9.72 5.74 16.27
C VAL A 210 10.24 4.61 17.13
N VAL A 211 9.59 3.46 17.05
CA VAL A 211 10.00 2.23 17.72
C VAL A 211 10.53 1.27 16.67
N THR A 212 11.70 0.71 16.94
CA THR A 212 12.29 -0.38 16.15
C THR A 212 12.92 -1.39 17.10
N GLY A 213 13.40 -2.52 16.57
CA GLY A 213 14.08 -3.52 17.37
C GLY A 213 15.12 -4.31 16.60
N ILE A 214 15.73 -5.28 17.24
CA ILE A 214 16.70 -6.18 16.60
C ILE A 214 15.99 -7.51 16.32
N GLY A 215 15.66 -7.76 15.04
CA GLY A 215 14.95 -8.96 14.61
C GLY A 215 15.86 -10.18 14.57
N TRP A 216 17.13 -9.96 14.24
CA TRP A 216 18.17 -10.97 14.25
C TRP A 216 19.53 -10.33 14.52
N ASP A 217 20.10 -10.62 15.69
CA ASP A 217 21.49 -10.32 16.03
C ASP A 217 22.37 -11.54 15.68
N PRO A 218 23.42 -11.41 14.84
CA PRO A 218 24.33 -12.52 14.54
C PRO A 218 25.00 -13.13 15.77
N ASP A 219 25.23 -12.33 16.82
CA ASP A 219 25.79 -12.81 18.09
C ASP A 219 24.71 -13.38 19.03
N GLY A 220 23.44 -13.23 18.66
CA GLY A 220 22.26 -13.73 19.38
C GLY A 220 21.96 -13.04 20.72
N ALA A 221 22.85 -12.16 21.20
CA ALA A 221 22.77 -11.58 22.54
C ALA A 221 21.71 -10.48 22.64
N ARG A 222 21.43 -9.79 21.53
CA ARG A 222 20.60 -8.57 21.49
C ARG A 222 19.30 -8.73 20.73
N THR A 223 19.01 -9.91 20.20
CA THR A 223 17.74 -10.18 19.50
C THR A 223 16.56 -9.88 20.43
N GLY A 224 15.60 -9.09 19.96
CA GLY A 224 14.44 -8.65 20.73
C GLY A 224 14.65 -7.38 21.55
N GLU A 225 15.85 -6.78 21.58
CA GLU A 225 16.03 -5.42 22.10
C GLU A 225 15.25 -4.42 21.24
N LEU A 226 14.70 -3.39 21.89
CA LEU A 226 13.97 -2.30 21.26
C LEU A 226 14.74 -1.00 21.39
N ALA A 227 14.67 -0.18 20.36
CA ALA A 227 15.08 1.21 20.37
C ALA A 227 13.84 2.10 20.19
N ILE A 228 13.75 3.15 20.99
CA ILE A 228 12.69 4.16 20.90
C ILE A 228 13.36 5.49 20.64
N LEU A 229 13.07 6.08 19.49
CA LEU A 229 13.60 7.36 19.05
C LEU A 229 12.54 8.43 19.32
N PRO A 230 12.89 9.51 20.05
CA PRO A 230 11.95 10.59 20.30
C PRO A 230 11.45 11.22 19.00
N ALA A 231 10.17 11.57 18.94
CA ALA A 231 9.57 12.25 17.79
C ALA A 231 10.40 13.47 17.33
N ALA A 232 10.91 14.26 18.29
CA ALA A 232 11.73 15.44 18.01
C ALA A 232 13.01 15.14 17.20
N LEU A 233 13.57 13.94 17.30
CA LEU A 233 14.73 13.54 16.49
C LEU A 233 14.32 13.33 15.02
N VAL A 234 13.15 12.75 14.79
CA VAL A 234 12.57 12.56 13.45
C VAL A 234 12.27 13.92 12.83
N GLU A 235 11.62 14.81 13.59
CA GLU A 235 11.30 16.16 13.12
C GLU A 235 12.56 16.97 12.78
N ALA A 236 13.62 16.85 13.58
CA ALA A 236 14.90 17.50 13.28
C ALA A 236 15.52 16.95 11.99
N ALA A 237 15.53 15.63 11.80
CA ALA A 237 16.06 15.00 10.60
C ALA A 237 15.28 15.39 9.32
N ILE A 238 13.97 15.60 9.43
CA ILE A 238 13.13 16.09 8.32
C ILE A 238 13.36 17.58 8.05
N ALA A 239 13.54 18.40 9.08
CA ALA A 239 13.71 19.85 8.94
C ALA A 239 15.05 20.26 8.31
N ASP A 240 16.05 19.37 8.35
CA ASP A 240 17.39 19.60 7.79
C ASP A 240 17.51 19.18 6.30
N GLU A 241 16.42 18.70 5.68
CA GLU A 241 16.29 18.39 4.24
C GLU A 241 16.02 19.65 3.39
#